data_AF-A0A257ABY1-F1
#
_entry.id   AF-A0A257ABY1-F1
#
_cell.length_a   1.000
_cell.length_b   1.000
_cell.length_c   1.000
_cell.angle_alpha   90.00
_cell.angle_beta   90.00
_cell.angle_gamma   90.00
#
_symmetry.space_group_name_H-M   'P 1'
#
loop_
_entity.id
_entity.type
_entity.pdbx_description
1 polymer ?
#
loop_
_entity_poly.entity_id
_entity_poly.type
_entity_poly.pdbx_seq_one_letter_code
_entity_poly.pdbx_strand_id
1 'polypeptide(L)'
;MDTTTACEAICTELRNTGFDEHGVLSTIPEAILIDVMLRHDWHASTRAEYFSRILVVYNHLLDHGYLEKVERGYRLTGEDIR
;
A
#
# COMPACT_ATOMS: atom_id res chain seq x y z
N MET A 1 11.79 2.01 10.18
CA MET A 1 10.65 2.56 9.42
C MET A 1 9.41 2.30 10.22
N ASP A 2 8.73 3.36 10.67
CA ASP A 2 7.39 3.27 11.25
C ASP A 2 6.35 2.95 10.16
N THR A 3 5.15 2.53 10.59
CA THR A 3 4.09 2.09 9.69
C THR A 3 3.61 3.21 8.76
N THR A 4 3.55 4.45 9.25
CA THR A 4 3.13 5.62 8.47
C THR A 4 4.08 5.91 7.31
N THR A 5 5.39 6.01 7.58
CA THR A 5 6.42 6.20 6.55
C THR A 5 6.34 5.11 5.47
N ALA A 6 6.00 3.89 5.86
CA ALA A 6 5.88 2.80 4.91
C ALA A 6 4.60 2.88 4.05
N CYS A 7 3.48 3.28 4.65
CA CYS A 7 2.25 3.54 3.92
C CYS A 7 2.46 4.64 2.86
N GLU A 8 3.11 5.75 3.23
CA GLU A 8 3.46 6.85 2.32
C GLU A 8 4.35 6.36 1.16
N ALA A 9 5.34 5.53 1.45
CA ALA A 9 6.23 4.97 0.44
C ALA A 9 5.48 4.05 -0.54
N ILE A 10 4.59 3.19 -0.03
CA ILE A 10 3.73 2.32 -0.84
C ILE A 10 2.81 3.15 -1.74
N CYS A 11 2.13 4.15 -1.19
CA CYS A 11 1.25 5.04 -1.95
C CYS A 11 2.02 5.80 -3.04
N THR A 12 3.24 6.26 -2.72
CA THR A 12 4.14 6.88 -3.68
C THR A 12 4.55 5.93 -4.82
N GLU A 13 4.91 4.69 -4.50
CA GLU A 13 5.28 3.70 -5.53
C GLU A 13 4.09 3.32 -6.43
N LEU A 14 2.89 3.18 -5.86
CA LEU A 14 1.66 2.95 -6.62
C LEU A 14 1.38 4.10 -7.59
N ARG A 15 1.55 5.36 -7.16
CA ARG A 15 1.46 6.53 -8.06
C ARG A 15 2.49 6.53 -9.16
N ASN A 16 3.74 6.22 -8.84
CA ASN A 16 4.82 6.14 -9.83
C ASN A 16 4.56 5.02 -10.86
N THR A 17 3.79 4.01 -10.48
CA THR A 17 3.32 2.93 -11.38
C THR A 17 2.13 3.36 -12.25
N GLY A 18 1.53 4.52 -11.96
CA GLY A 18 0.43 5.11 -12.72
C GLY A 18 -0.95 4.98 -12.07
N PHE A 19 -1.04 4.45 -10.85
CA PHE A 19 -2.29 4.41 -10.09
C PHE A 19 -2.47 5.73 -9.33
N ASP A 20 -3.53 6.48 -9.63
CA ASP A 20 -3.86 7.73 -8.96
C ASP A 20 -5.36 7.76 -8.59
N GLU A 21 -5.77 8.83 -7.92
CA GLU A 21 -7.13 8.99 -7.39
C GLU A 21 -8.16 9.23 -8.51
N HIS A 22 -7.71 9.74 -9.67
CA HIS A 22 -8.56 10.37 -10.69
C HIS A 22 -8.22 9.99 -12.15
N GLY A 23 -7.20 9.17 -12.39
CA GLY A 23 -6.69 8.83 -13.72
C GLY A 23 -7.21 7.49 -14.25
N VAL A 24 -6.62 7.06 -15.38
CA VAL A 24 -7.08 5.90 -16.17
C VAL A 24 -6.92 4.58 -15.41
N LEU A 25 -5.94 4.49 -14.51
CA LEU A 25 -5.71 3.34 -13.64
C LEU A 25 -6.15 3.65 -12.20
N SER A 26 -7.44 3.93 -12.01
CA SER A 26 -7.99 4.26 -10.68
C SER A 26 -8.17 3.05 -9.76
N THR A 27 -8.00 1.83 -10.27
CA THR A 27 -8.15 0.58 -9.52
C THR A 27 -6.85 -0.21 -9.51
N ILE A 28 -6.25 -0.35 -8.33
CA ILE A 28 -5.09 -1.17 -8.03
C ILE A 28 -5.54 -2.63 -7.84
N PRO A 29 -5.13 -3.56 -8.72
CA PRO A 29 -5.38 -4.98 -8.50
C PRO A 29 -4.67 -5.47 -7.24
N GLU A 30 -5.30 -6.39 -6.51
CA GLU A 30 -4.75 -6.92 -5.25
C GLU A 30 -3.35 -7.54 -5.43
N ALA A 31 -3.11 -8.24 -6.53
CA ALA A 31 -1.81 -8.80 -6.85
C ALA A 31 -0.71 -7.74 -7.00
N ILE A 32 -1.05 -6.56 -7.53
CA ILE A 32 -0.11 -5.43 -7.68
C ILE A 32 0.17 -4.80 -6.32
N LEU A 33 -0.87 -4.58 -5.49
CA LEU A 33 -0.69 -4.07 -4.14
C LEU A 33 0.24 -4.98 -3.32
N ILE A 34 0.00 -6.30 -3.37
CA ILE A 34 0.85 -7.28 -2.68
C ILE A 34 2.28 -7.24 -3.22
N ASP A 35 2.46 -7.21 -4.55
CA ASP A 35 3.80 -7.14 -5.16
C ASP A 35 4.58 -5.90 -4.72
N VAL A 36 3.95 -4.71 -4.73
CA VAL A 36 4.57 -3.48 -4.20
C VAL A 36 4.92 -3.64 -2.73
N MET A 37 3.99 -4.10 -1.88
CA MET A 37 4.23 -4.31 -0.46
C MET A 37 5.39 -5.29 -0.18
N LEU A 38 5.57 -6.32 -1.02
CA LEU A 38 6.65 -7.29 -0.90
C LEU A 38 8.02 -6.73 -1.28
N ARG A 39 8.07 -5.76 -2.20
CA ARG A 39 9.30 -5.08 -2.66
C ARG A 39 9.84 -4.06 -1.67
N HIS A 40 8.98 -3.52 -0.80
CA HIS A 40 9.46 -2.69 0.29
C HIS A 40 10.40 -3.51 1.18
N ASP A 41 11.61 -2.99 1.38
CA ASP A 41 12.68 -3.68 2.10
C ASP A 41 12.42 -3.66 3.61
N TRP A 42 11.58 -4.60 4.04
CA TRP A 42 11.37 -4.90 5.45
C TRP A 42 12.53 -5.75 5.93
N HIS A 43 13.61 -5.11 6.37
CA HIS A 43 14.72 -5.77 7.05
C HIS A 43 14.21 -6.49 8.34
N ALA A 44 13.67 -7.69 8.17
CA ALA A 44 13.11 -8.54 9.21
C ALA A 44 14.05 -9.71 9.47
N SER A 45 14.22 -10.10 10.73
CA SER A 45 15.15 -11.16 11.11
C SER A 45 14.55 -12.55 10.84
N THR A 46 13.23 -12.65 10.70
CA THR A 46 12.54 -13.91 10.37
C THR A 46 11.38 -13.73 9.38
N ARG A 47 11.00 -14.82 8.70
CA ARG A 47 9.84 -14.86 7.80
C ARG A 47 8.52 -14.53 8.51
N ALA A 48 8.37 -14.93 9.77
CA ALA A 48 7.15 -14.65 10.55
C ALA A 48 7.02 -13.16 10.87
N GLU A 49 8.13 -12.50 11.21
CA GLU A 49 8.18 -11.04 11.41
C GLU A 49 7.88 -10.30 10.10
N TYR A 50 8.40 -10.78 8.98
CA TYR A 50 8.12 -10.23 7.65
C TYR A 50 6.61 -10.21 7.35
N PHE A 51 5.94 -11.35 7.46
CA PHE A 51 4.49 -11.44 7.22
C PHE A 51 3.67 -10.61 8.22
N SER A 52 4.09 -10.59 9.49
CA SER A 52 3.41 -9.78 10.51
C SER A 52 3.47 -8.30 10.17
N ARG A 53 4.61 -7.81 9.65
CA ARG A 53 4.75 -6.41 9.21
C ARG A 53 3.89 -6.09 8.00
N ILE A 54 3.85 -6.96 6.99
CA ILE A 54 2.98 -6.77 5.82
C ILE A 54 1.53 -6.64 6.27
N LEU A 55 1.07 -7.50 7.18
CA LEU A 55 -0.31 -7.46 7.66
C LEU A 55 -0.61 -6.16 8.42
N VAL A 56 0.31 -5.71 9.27
CA VAL A 56 0.18 -4.43 10.00
C VAL A 56 0.04 -3.26 9.03
N VAL A 57 0.89 -3.21 8.01
CA VAL A 57 0.91 -2.11 7.03
C VAL A 57 -0.32 -2.16 6.14
N TYR A 58 -0.73 -3.36 5.71
CA TYR A 58 -1.95 -3.56 4.94
C TYR A 58 -3.19 -3.05 5.69
N ASN A 59 -3.34 -3.43 6.96
CA ASN A 59 -4.45 -2.97 7.78
C ASN A 59 -4.37 -1.44 7.97
N HIS A 60 -3.18 -0.90 8.23
CA HIS A 60 -3.01 0.54 8.41
C HIS A 60 -3.38 1.34 7.16
N LEU A 61 -3.07 0.85 5.94
CA LEU A 61 -3.47 1.47 4.69
C LEU A 61 -5.00 1.61 4.57
N LEU A 62 -5.77 0.62 5.06
CA LEU A 62 -7.23 0.64 5.01
C LEU A 62 -7.85 1.42 6.16
N ASP A 63 -7.38 1.17 7.39
CA ASP A 63 -7.95 1.74 8.61
C ASP A 63 -7.76 3.27 8.68
N HIS A 64 -6.65 3.76 8.11
CA HIS A 64 -6.36 5.19 8.02
C HIS A 64 -6.75 5.79 6.66
N GLY A 65 -7.43 5.02 5.82
CA GLY A 65 -8.02 5.54 4.59
C GLY A 65 -7.00 5.99 3.54
N TYR A 66 -5.78 5.46 3.52
CA TYR A 66 -4.82 5.62 2.41
C TYR A 66 -5.32 4.89 1.16
N LEU A 67 -5.99 3.76 1.38
CA LEU A 67 -6.64 2.95 0.39
C LEU A 67 -8.10 2.74 0.75
N GLU A 68 -8.96 2.71 -0.26
CA GLU A 68 -10.33 2.21 -0.14
C GLU A 68 -10.52 0.95 -0.98
N LYS A 69 -11.33 0.00 -0.48
CA LYS A 69 -11.69 -1.21 -1.23
C LYS A 69 -12.77 -0.86 -2.26
N VAL A 70 -12.56 -1.29 -3.50
CA VAL A 70 -13.51 -1.15 -4.61
C VAL A 70 -13.81 -2.52 -5.24
N GLU A 71 -14.82 -2.59 -6.12
CA GLU A 71 -15.34 -3.85 -6.69
C GLU A 71 -14.25 -4.78 -7.25
N ARG A 72 -13.15 -4.22 -7.79
CA ARG A 72 -12.08 -4.98 -8.46
C ARG A 72 -10.68 -4.79 -7.86
N GLY A 73 -10.56 -4.25 -6.64
CA GLY A 73 -9.27 -4.00 -6.04
C GLY A 73 -9.29 -2.89 -5.00
N TYR A 74 -8.32 -2.00 -5.09
CA TYR A 74 -8.14 -0.87 -4.17
C TYR A 74 -7.99 0.42 -4.94
N ARG A 75 -8.22 1.55 -4.30
CA ARG A 75 -8.00 2.88 -4.88
C ARG A 75 -7.31 3.76 -3.86
N LEU A 76 -6.36 4.56 -4.34
CA LEU A 76 -5.72 5.61 -3.54
C LEU A 76 -6.71 6.74 -3.27
N THR A 77 -6.65 7.29 -2.07
CA THR A 77 -7.56 8.36 -1.60
C THR A 77 -6.89 9.73 -1.50
N GLY A 78 -5.56 9.77 -1.66
CA GLY A 78 -4.75 10.97 -1.46
C GLY A 78 -4.42 11.30 -0.01
N GLU A 79 -4.72 10.43 0.95
CA GLU A 79 -4.52 10.74 2.37
C GLU A 79 -3.04 10.90 2.76
N ASP A 80 -2.11 10.23 2.07
CA ASP A 80 -0.67 10.34 2.33
C ASP A 80 -0.02 11.67 1.89
N ILE A 81 -0.77 12.54 1.20
CA ILE A 81 -0.28 13.86 0.74
C ILE A 81 -1.04 15.03 1.37
N ARG A 82 -1.87 14.78 2.39
CA ARG A 82 -2.69 15.79 3.08
C ARG A 82 -2.02 16.40 4.32
#